data_AF-A0A151J8C0-F1
#
_entry.id   AF-A0A151J8C0-F1
#
_cell.length_a   1.000
_cell.length_b   1.000
_cell.length_c   1.000
_cell.angle_alpha   90.00
_cell.angle_beta   90.00
_cell.angle_gamma   90.00
#
_symmetry.space_group_name_H-M   'P 1'
#
loop_
_entity.id
_entity.type
_entity.pdbx_description
1 polymer ?
#
loop_
_entity_poly.entity_id
_entity_poly.type
_entity_poly.pdbx_seq_one_letter_code
_entity_poly.pdbx_strand_id
1 'polypeptide(L)'
;MSTYSEINDVLEVELKHLICCSNAKCNCNVTTLEKSCLLMLPMQSTSKRKKGVTLQTLIDSEFSKWETINGNCDECNSIVLKKKTAIESTSSVLVIQLNLYTFINGVSKKLIDNRINAVPTSNVTINKRKYKVISAIFHEGEEMNRGHYTCMLRTDKQSEWCFSPVRDCTDLQVIKKKWPRGAHGAYMLFLEQIK
;
A
#
# COMPACT_ATOMS: atom_id res chain seq x y z
N MET A 1 -28.02 1.55 12.38
CA MET A 1 -26.89 1.37 11.45
C MET A 1 -25.69 2.09 12.05
N SER A 2 -24.52 1.45 12.10
CA SER A 2 -23.28 2.14 12.43
C SER A 2 -22.98 3.17 11.33
N THR A 3 -22.60 4.39 11.72
CA THR A 3 -22.27 5.52 10.83
C THR A 3 -21.20 5.20 9.78
N TYR A 4 -20.49 4.08 9.92
CA TYR A 4 -19.40 3.65 9.04
C TYR A 4 -19.68 2.36 8.25
N SER A 5 -20.88 1.78 8.36
CA SER A 5 -21.21 0.51 7.67
C SER A 5 -21.00 0.58 6.16
N GLU A 6 -21.44 1.67 5.52
CA GLU A 6 -21.27 1.89 4.09
C GLU A 6 -19.79 2.01 3.66
N ILE A 7 -18.94 2.57 4.52
CA ILE A 7 -17.50 2.70 4.25
C ILE A 7 -16.83 1.33 4.32
N ASN A 8 -17.19 0.52 5.32
CA ASN A 8 -16.65 -0.82 5.47
C ASN A 8 -17.07 -1.72 4.30
N ASP A 9 -18.31 -1.60 3.83
CA ASP A 9 -18.80 -2.36 2.69
C ASP A 9 -18.00 -2.09 1.41
N VAL A 10 -17.37 -0.91 1.30
CA VAL A 10 -16.63 -0.45 0.11
C VAL A 10 -15.10 -0.59 0.23
N LEU A 11 -14.54 -0.44 1.43
CA LEU A 11 -13.09 -0.37 1.67
C LEU A 11 -12.51 -1.55 2.47
N GLU A 12 -13.34 -2.25 3.25
CA GLU A 12 -12.83 -3.26 4.19
C GLU A 12 -12.23 -4.45 3.44
N VAL A 13 -11.02 -4.82 3.85
CA VAL A 13 -10.33 -6.03 3.45
C VAL A 13 -10.12 -6.91 4.67
N GLU A 14 -10.10 -8.21 4.45
CA GLU A 14 -9.72 -9.16 5.49
C GLU A 14 -8.31 -9.67 5.21
N LEU A 15 -7.43 -9.46 6.18
CA LEU A 15 -6.07 -9.96 6.20
C LEU A 15 -6.04 -11.23 7.03
N LYS A 16 -5.42 -12.27 6.48
CA LYS A 16 -5.16 -13.53 7.16
C LYS A 16 -3.71 -13.59 7.59
N HIS A 17 -3.49 -13.73 8.88
CA HIS A 17 -2.17 -13.93 9.45
C HIS A 17 -1.99 -15.38 9.82
N LEU A 18 -1.01 -16.01 9.19
CA LEU A 18 -0.56 -17.36 9.50
C LEU A 18 0.71 -17.23 10.34
N ILE A 19 0.65 -17.68 11.59
CA ILE A 19 1.79 -17.68 12.51
C ILE A 19 2.18 -19.13 12.79
N CYS A 20 3.45 -19.46 12.59
CA CYS A 20 3.97 -20.80 12.87
C CYS A 20 5.25 -20.75 13.70
N CYS A 21 5.47 -21.79 14.49
CA CYS A 21 6.75 -21.97 15.17
C CYS A 21 7.83 -22.41 14.17
N SER A 22 9.03 -21.83 14.27
CA SER A 22 10.16 -22.26 13.42
C SER A 22 10.81 -23.56 13.88
N ASN A 23 10.50 -24.03 15.09
CA ASN A 23 10.98 -25.31 15.58
C ASN A 23 10.29 -26.45 14.80
N ALA A 24 11.04 -27.22 14.02
CA ALA A 24 10.52 -28.30 13.18
C ALA A 24 9.82 -29.43 13.97
N LYS A 25 10.08 -29.55 15.28
CA LYS A 25 9.40 -30.52 16.16
C LYS A 25 8.09 -29.97 16.74
N CYS A 26 7.82 -28.69 16.55
CA CYS A 26 6.63 -28.01 17.05
C CYS A 26 5.62 -27.85 15.90
N ASN A 27 4.39 -28.32 16.12
CA ASN A 27 3.30 -28.22 15.15
C ASN A 27 2.38 -27.02 15.40
N CYS A 28 2.83 -26.06 16.21
CA CYS A 28 2.05 -24.87 16.54
C CYS A 28 1.85 -24.00 15.28
N ASN A 29 0.60 -23.90 14.84
CA ASN A 29 0.13 -23.02 13.78
C ASN A 29 -1.11 -22.28 14.28
N VAL A 30 -1.05 -20.95 14.26
CA VAL A 30 -2.16 -20.07 14.62
C VAL A 30 -2.57 -19.29 13.38
N THR A 31 -3.88 -19.21 13.14
CA THR A 31 -4.45 -18.36 12.11
C THR A 31 -5.31 -17.30 12.77
N THR A 32 -5.07 -16.03 12.45
CA THR A 32 -5.94 -14.93 12.86
C THR A 32 -6.41 -14.14 11.63
N LEU A 33 -7.55 -13.50 11.78
CA LEU A 33 -8.13 -12.61 10.78
C LEU A 33 -8.14 -11.18 11.33
N GLU A 34 -7.75 -10.23 10.50
CA GLU A 34 -7.74 -8.80 10.82
C GLU A 34 -8.51 -8.06 9.72
N LYS A 35 -9.43 -7.18 10.12
CA LYS A 35 -10.13 -6.28 9.20
C LYS A 35 -9.35 -4.98 9.09
N SER A 36 -9.16 -4.49 7.87
CA SER A 36 -8.51 -3.20 7.62
C SER A 36 -9.15 -2.47 6.46
N CYS A 37 -9.12 -1.14 6.46
CA CYS A 37 -9.47 -0.32 5.30
C CYS A 37 -8.22 0.21 4.56
N LEU A 38 -7.03 -0.12 5.04
CA LEU A 38 -5.76 0.41 4.56
C LEU A 38 -4.70 -0.69 4.43
N LEU A 39 -4.14 -0.83 3.23
CA LEU A 39 -3.00 -1.70 2.97
C LEU A 39 -1.73 -0.85 2.97
N MET A 40 -0.77 -1.18 3.83
CA MET A 40 0.52 -0.49 3.86
C MET A 40 1.55 -1.30 3.09
N LEU A 41 2.23 -0.66 2.13
CA LEU A 41 3.34 -1.26 1.40
C LEU A 41 4.66 -0.57 1.79
N PRO A 42 5.62 -1.32 2.35
CA PRO A 42 6.94 -0.77 2.66
C PRO A 42 7.69 -0.49 1.37
N MET A 43 8.20 0.74 1.24
CA MET A 43 9.10 1.07 0.16
C MET A 43 10.54 0.85 0.61
N GLN A 44 11.32 0.14 -0.20
CA GLN A 44 12.71 -0.18 0.13
C GLN A 44 13.66 0.78 -0.56
N SER A 45 14.51 1.46 0.22
CA SER A 45 15.68 2.15 -0.32
C SER A 45 16.64 1.14 -0.91
N THR A 46 16.76 1.08 -2.24
CA THR A 46 17.78 0.24 -2.87
C THR A 46 18.91 1.13 -3.35
N SER A 47 20.11 0.91 -2.84
CA SER A 47 21.36 1.57 -3.30
C SER A 47 21.65 1.35 -4.79
N LYS A 48 20.98 0.37 -5.42
CA LYS A 48 20.97 0.13 -6.87
C LYS A 48 19.54 0.21 -7.38
N ARG A 49 19.32 1.03 -8.40
CA ARG A 49 18.04 1.18 -9.11
C ARG A 49 17.50 -0.20 -9.55
N LYS A 50 16.53 -0.77 -8.82
CA LYS A 50 15.86 -2.00 -9.25
C LYS A 50 15.02 -1.69 -10.50
N LYS A 51 15.47 -2.17 -11.67
CA LYS A 51 14.64 -2.14 -12.89
C LYS A 51 13.39 -2.99 -12.65
N GLY A 52 12.22 -2.51 -13.07
CA GLY A 52 11.01 -3.33 -13.17
C GLY A 52 10.10 -3.44 -11.94
N VAL A 53 10.30 -2.65 -10.87
CA VAL A 53 9.33 -2.63 -9.76
C VAL A 53 7.98 -2.11 -10.24
N THR A 54 6.92 -2.89 -10.01
CA THR A 54 5.51 -2.56 -10.31
C THR A 54 4.68 -2.62 -9.03
N LEU A 55 3.46 -2.07 -9.07
CA LEU A 55 2.56 -2.15 -7.92
C LEU A 55 2.22 -3.60 -7.56
N GLN A 56 2.02 -4.47 -8.56
CA GLN A 56 1.80 -5.91 -8.34
C GLN A 56 2.96 -6.54 -7.56
N THR A 57 4.21 -6.31 -8.00
CA THR A 57 5.37 -6.91 -7.34
C THR A 57 5.54 -6.44 -5.89
N LEU A 58 5.12 -5.21 -5.57
CA LEU A 58 5.16 -4.70 -4.21
C LEU A 58 4.12 -5.39 -3.32
N ILE A 59 2.89 -5.49 -3.81
CA ILE A 59 1.79 -6.21 -3.14
C ILE A 59 2.20 -7.67 -2.91
N ASP A 60 2.68 -8.36 -3.94
CA ASP A 60 3.09 -9.76 -3.84
C ASP A 60 4.24 -9.93 -2.84
N SER A 61 5.21 -9.00 -2.82
CA SER A 61 6.32 -9.08 -1.88
C SER A 61 5.87 -8.90 -0.43
N GLU A 62 4.84 -8.09 -0.18
CA GLU A 62 4.37 -7.81 1.18
C GLU A 62 3.41 -8.90 1.68
N PHE A 63 2.43 -9.27 0.87
CA PHE A 63 1.35 -10.17 1.27
C PHE A 63 1.58 -11.63 0.86
N SER A 64 2.84 -12.01 0.61
CA SER A 64 3.22 -13.42 0.42
C SER A 64 4.54 -13.82 1.10
N LYS A 65 5.27 -12.88 1.72
CA LYS A 65 6.52 -13.17 2.43
C LYS A 65 6.26 -13.80 3.80
N TRP A 66 7.19 -14.65 4.22
CA TRP A 66 7.34 -15.03 5.62
C TRP A 66 8.33 -14.08 6.27
N GLU A 67 7.98 -13.56 7.44
CA GLU A 67 8.85 -12.74 8.27
C GLU A 67 8.99 -13.34 9.66
N THR A 68 10.15 -13.16 10.29
CA THR A 68 10.35 -13.54 11.68
C THR A 68 9.73 -12.48 12.57
N ILE A 69 8.93 -12.89 13.55
CA ILE A 69 8.34 -12.00 14.55
C ILE A 69 8.89 -12.33 15.93
N ASN A 70 8.91 -11.32 16.80
CA ASN A 70 9.24 -11.51 18.21
C ASN A 70 8.05 -12.15 18.93
N GLY A 71 8.32 -13.15 19.74
CA GLY A 71 7.31 -13.83 20.56
C GLY A 71 7.74 -15.25 20.89
N ASN A 72 7.12 -15.81 21.92
CA ASN A 72 7.36 -17.19 22.32
C ASN A 72 6.24 -18.06 21.79
N CYS A 73 6.59 -19.25 21.33
CA CYS A 73 5.61 -20.27 21.01
C CYS A 73 5.03 -20.84 22.30
N ASP A 74 3.71 -20.76 22.47
CA ASP A 74 3.02 -21.25 23.68
C ASP A 74 3.21 -22.77 23.93
N GLU A 75 3.44 -23.54 22.86
CA GLU A 75 3.60 -25.00 22.92
C GLU A 75 5.02 -25.47 23.28
N CYS A 76 6.06 -24.73 22.86
CA CYS A 76 7.45 -25.19 23.00
C CYS A 76 8.43 -24.15 23.55
N ASN A 77 7.93 -22.96 23.92
CA ASN A 77 8.70 -21.81 24.41
C ASN A 77 9.85 -21.36 23.50
N SER A 78 9.88 -21.80 22.24
CA SER A 78 10.84 -21.30 21.25
C SER A 78 10.55 -19.84 20.93
N ILE A 79 11.61 -19.03 20.80
CA ILE A 79 11.54 -17.59 20.58
C ILE A 79 11.46 -17.17 19.10
N VAL A 80 11.40 -18.14 18.17
CA VAL A 80 11.45 -17.86 16.73
C VAL A 80 10.12 -18.25 16.08
N LEU A 81 9.21 -17.28 16.01
CA LEU A 81 7.95 -17.39 15.29
C LEU A 81 8.10 -16.80 13.88
N LYS A 82 7.38 -17.36 12.92
CA LYS A 82 7.25 -16.81 11.57
C LYS A 82 5.81 -16.40 11.32
N LYS A 83 5.63 -15.24 10.71
CA LYS A 83 4.33 -14.71 10.28
C LYS A 83 4.29 -14.59 8.78
N LYS A 84 3.17 -14.93 8.18
CA LYS A 84 2.82 -14.59 6.80
C LYS A 84 1.45 -13.93 6.80
N THR A 85 1.37 -12.77 6.19
CA THR A 85 0.09 -12.08 5.97
C THR A 85 -0.34 -12.31 4.53
N ALA A 86 -1.61 -12.64 4.32
CA ALA A 86 -2.24 -12.75 3.01
C ALA A 86 -3.52 -11.92 2.99
N ILE A 87 -3.92 -11.44 1.81
CA ILE A 87 -5.21 -10.77 1.63
C ILE A 87 -6.25 -11.88 1.34
N GLU A 88 -7.11 -12.18 2.32
CA GLU A 88 -8.10 -13.26 2.25
C GLU A 88 -9.36 -12.84 1.49
N SER A 89 -9.82 -11.62 1.72
CA SER A 89 -10.95 -11.01 1.02
C SER A 89 -10.67 -9.54 0.71
N THR A 90 -11.37 -9.02 -0.29
CA THR A 90 -11.18 -7.67 -0.81
C THR A 90 -12.53 -7.02 -1.05
N SER A 91 -12.61 -5.69 -0.93
CA SER A 91 -13.79 -4.93 -1.32
C SER A 91 -13.66 -4.28 -2.70
N SER A 92 -14.70 -3.57 -3.11
CA SER A 92 -14.82 -2.86 -4.40
C SER A 92 -13.77 -1.77 -4.58
N VAL A 93 -13.29 -1.17 -3.49
CA VAL A 93 -12.21 -0.19 -3.51
C VAL A 93 -11.12 -0.59 -2.52
N LEU A 94 -9.86 -0.38 -2.91
CA LEU A 94 -8.70 -0.62 -2.06
C LEU A 94 -7.93 0.68 -1.87
N VAL A 95 -7.53 0.95 -0.63
CA VAL A 95 -6.64 2.06 -0.29
C VAL A 95 -5.27 1.49 0.05
N ILE A 96 -4.25 1.93 -0.68
CA ILE A 96 -2.87 1.52 -0.48
C ILE A 96 -2.03 2.72 -0.08
N GLN A 97 -1.40 2.68 1.08
CA GLN A 97 -0.38 3.64 1.49
C GLN A 97 1.02 3.11 1.18
N LEU A 98 1.83 3.93 0.53
CA LEU A 98 3.25 3.68 0.29
C LEU A 98 4.06 4.32 1.42
N ASN A 99 4.78 3.51 2.19
CA ASN A 99 5.62 4.03 3.27
C ASN A 99 6.90 4.62 2.69
N LEU A 100 6.83 5.92 2.36
CA LEU A 100 7.90 6.68 1.72
C LEU A 100 9.00 7.15 2.69
N TYR A 101 8.87 6.95 3.99
CA TYR A 101 9.74 7.56 4.99
C TYR A 101 10.47 6.53 5.83
N THR A 102 11.73 6.83 6.12
CA THR A 102 12.54 6.14 7.12
C THR A 102 12.95 7.13 8.19
N PHE A 103 13.01 6.68 9.45
CA PHE A 103 13.47 7.53 10.55
C PHE A 103 14.95 7.27 10.81
N ILE A 104 15.75 8.34 10.75
CA ILE A 104 17.17 8.32 11.08
C ILE A 104 17.38 9.35 12.18
N ASN A 105 17.81 8.90 13.37
CA ASN A 105 18.02 9.76 14.54
C ASN A 105 16.80 10.63 14.90
N GLY A 106 15.58 10.07 14.79
CA GLY A 106 14.33 10.78 15.07
C GLY A 106 13.84 11.72 13.96
N VAL A 107 14.62 11.92 12.90
CA VAL A 107 14.23 12.74 11.75
C VAL A 107 13.69 11.83 10.64
N SER A 108 12.51 12.16 10.11
CA SER A 108 11.93 11.46 8.97
C SER A 108 12.66 11.87 7.68
N LYS A 109 13.19 10.91 6.94
CA LYS A 109 13.80 11.13 5.63
C LYS A 109 13.00 10.39 4.57
N LYS A 110 12.58 11.12 3.53
CA LYS A 110 11.89 10.52 2.39
C LYS A 110 12.84 9.68 1.54
N LEU A 111 12.31 8.57 1.06
CA LEU A 111 12.95 7.67 0.12
C LEU A 111 12.78 8.21 -1.31
N ILE A 112 13.86 8.76 -1.85
CA ILE A 112 13.89 9.47 -3.15
C ILE A 112 14.00 8.53 -4.37
N ASP A 113 14.49 7.30 -4.19
CA ASP A 113 14.80 6.37 -5.30
C ASP A 113 13.75 5.27 -5.52
N ASN A 114 12.54 5.45 -5.00
CA ASN A 114 11.46 4.47 -5.16
C ASN A 114 10.61 4.79 -6.38
N ARG A 115 10.91 4.15 -7.51
CA ARG A 115 10.10 4.26 -8.73
C ARG A 115 9.23 3.03 -8.89
N ILE A 116 7.93 3.26 -9.03
CA ILE A 116 6.96 2.22 -9.38
C ILE A 116 6.56 2.44 -10.84
N ASN A 117 6.82 1.45 -11.68
CA ASN A 117 6.54 1.52 -13.10
C ASN A 117 5.06 1.25 -13.38
N ALA A 118 4.55 1.91 -14.43
CA ALA A 118 3.22 1.67 -15.00
C ALA A 118 2.02 1.82 -14.03
N VAL A 119 2.18 2.46 -12.86
CA VAL A 119 1.07 2.71 -11.92
C VAL A 119 -0.22 3.24 -12.57
N PRO A 120 -0.20 4.24 -13.47
CA PRO A 120 -1.44 4.80 -14.01
C PRO A 120 -2.16 3.88 -15.00
N THR A 121 -1.48 2.87 -15.57
CA THR A 121 -1.98 2.06 -16.69
C THR A 121 -2.04 0.56 -16.40
N SER A 122 -1.35 0.10 -15.36
CA SER A 122 -1.33 -1.30 -14.96
C SER A 122 -2.57 -1.67 -14.15
N ASN A 123 -3.04 -2.89 -14.36
CA ASN A 123 -3.99 -3.52 -13.47
C ASN A 123 -3.21 -4.39 -12.47
N VAL A 124 -3.68 -4.44 -11.23
CA VAL A 124 -3.19 -5.39 -10.23
C VAL A 124 -4.23 -6.45 -9.98
N THR A 125 -3.78 -7.67 -9.72
CA THR A 125 -4.63 -8.81 -9.37
C THR A 125 -4.40 -9.12 -7.89
N ILE A 126 -5.47 -9.06 -7.11
CA ILE A 126 -5.47 -9.36 -5.67
C ILE A 126 -6.62 -10.32 -5.44
N ASN A 127 -6.32 -11.48 -4.86
CA ASN A 127 -7.30 -12.54 -4.63
C ASN A 127 -8.20 -12.82 -5.85
N LYS A 128 -7.57 -13.04 -7.03
CA LYS A 128 -8.22 -13.28 -8.34
C LYS A 128 -9.07 -12.14 -8.89
N ARG A 129 -9.23 -11.02 -8.18
CA ARG A 129 -9.93 -9.82 -8.65
C ARG A 129 -8.93 -8.83 -9.24
N LYS A 130 -9.31 -8.17 -10.32
CA LYS A 130 -8.49 -7.15 -10.99
C LYS A 130 -8.88 -5.76 -10.51
N TYR A 131 -7.90 -4.91 -10.29
CA TYR A 131 -8.08 -3.54 -9.85
C TYR A 131 -7.30 -2.58 -10.73
N LYS A 132 -7.84 -1.38 -10.93
CA LYS A 132 -7.19 -0.27 -11.63
C LYS A 132 -7.01 0.90 -10.67
N VAL A 133 -5.93 1.66 -10.79
CA VAL A 133 -5.76 2.91 -10.04
C VAL A 133 -6.75 3.95 -10.59
N ILE A 134 -7.48 4.61 -9.69
CA ILE A 134 -8.46 5.67 -10.01
C ILE A 134 -8.09 7.02 -9.42
N SER A 135 -7.32 7.04 -8.32
CA SER A 135 -6.86 8.26 -7.69
C SER A 135 -5.54 8.02 -6.96
N ALA A 136 -4.79 9.08 -6.75
CA ALA A 136 -3.63 9.06 -5.88
C ALA A 136 -3.43 10.39 -5.15
N ILE A 137 -2.96 10.28 -3.91
CA ILE A 137 -2.44 11.40 -3.14
C ILE A 137 -0.92 11.38 -3.26
N PHE A 138 -0.34 12.54 -3.53
CA PHE A 138 1.09 12.77 -3.60
C PHE A 138 1.50 13.65 -2.43
N HIS A 139 2.70 13.40 -1.91
CA HIS A 139 3.34 14.28 -0.95
C HIS A 139 4.60 14.89 -1.59
N GLU A 140 4.73 16.21 -1.55
CA GLU A 140 5.89 16.99 -1.99
C GLU A 140 6.62 17.56 -0.78
N GLY A 141 7.79 17.05 -0.44
CA GLY A 141 8.54 17.43 0.77
C GLY A 141 9.53 16.33 1.13
N GLU A 142 10.62 16.70 1.78
CA GLU A 142 11.68 15.76 2.19
C GLU A 142 11.39 15.09 3.54
N GLU A 143 10.65 15.77 4.41
CA GLU A 143 10.22 15.28 5.71
C GLU A 143 8.72 14.93 5.69
N MET A 144 8.24 14.18 6.67
CA MET A 144 6.84 13.76 6.75
C MET A 144 5.93 14.88 7.27
N ASN A 145 6.48 15.75 8.12
CA ASN A 145 5.80 16.89 8.76
C ASN A 145 5.97 18.21 7.98
N ARG A 146 6.76 18.22 6.91
CA ARG A 146 7.04 19.39 6.09
C ARG A 146 6.89 19.04 4.62
N GLY A 147 5.87 19.58 4.01
CA GLY A 147 5.60 19.38 2.61
C GLY A 147 4.18 19.75 2.24
N HIS A 148 3.77 19.27 1.08
CA HIS A 148 2.52 19.63 0.45
C HIS A 148 1.83 18.40 -0.13
N TYR A 149 0.55 18.22 0.22
CA TYR A 149 -0.25 17.13 -0.35
C TYR A 149 -0.99 17.62 -1.59
N THR A 150 -0.97 16.81 -2.65
CA THR A 150 -1.77 17.04 -3.85
C THR A 150 -2.49 15.77 -4.24
N CYS A 151 -3.53 15.88 -5.06
CA CYS A 151 -4.24 14.71 -5.57
C CYS A 151 -4.27 14.69 -7.10
N MET A 152 -4.33 13.46 -7.64
CA MET A 152 -4.63 13.23 -9.05
C MET A 152 -5.80 12.26 -9.16
N LEU A 153 -6.78 12.62 -9.98
CA LEU A 153 -7.97 11.84 -10.28
C LEU A 153 -7.89 11.35 -11.71
N ARG A 154 -8.21 10.08 -11.93
CA ARG A 154 -8.38 9.52 -13.27
C ARG A 154 -9.71 9.98 -13.83
N THR A 155 -9.70 10.49 -15.06
CA THR A 155 -10.94 10.81 -15.77
C THR A 155 -11.50 9.56 -16.46
N ASP A 156 -12.74 9.62 -16.93
CA ASP A 156 -13.41 8.54 -17.66
C ASP A 156 -12.64 8.08 -18.91
N LYS A 157 -11.80 8.96 -19.46
CA LYS A 157 -10.82 8.60 -20.49
C LYS A 157 -9.63 7.95 -19.80
N GLN A 158 -9.46 6.63 -20.03
CA GLN A 158 -8.53 5.74 -19.33
C GLN A 158 -7.07 6.23 -19.16
N SER A 159 -6.61 7.24 -19.91
CA SER A 159 -5.25 7.79 -19.87
C SER A 159 -5.15 9.26 -19.44
N GLU A 160 -6.26 9.94 -19.17
CA GLU A 160 -6.28 11.35 -18.79
C GLU A 160 -6.40 11.49 -17.27
N TRP A 161 -5.53 12.33 -16.69
CA TRP A 161 -5.49 12.61 -15.26
C TRP A 161 -5.70 14.09 -15.01
N CYS A 162 -6.54 14.38 -14.01
CA CYS A 162 -6.80 15.70 -13.49
C CYS A 162 -6.01 15.89 -12.21
N PHE A 163 -5.38 17.05 -12.06
CA PHE A 163 -4.58 17.44 -10.91
C PHE A 163 -5.23 18.63 -10.23
N SER A 164 -5.36 18.55 -8.91
CA SER A 164 -5.73 19.69 -8.07
C SER A 164 -4.50 20.16 -7.30
N PRO A 165 -3.88 21.31 -7.64
CA PRO A 165 -2.85 21.91 -6.82
C PRO A 165 -3.48 22.44 -5.54
N VAL A 166 -3.33 21.75 -4.42
CA VAL A 166 -3.76 22.29 -3.11
C VAL A 166 -2.82 23.42 -2.63
N ARG A 167 -2.09 24.11 -3.51
CA ARG A 167 -1.07 25.08 -3.06
C ARG A 167 -1.67 26.40 -2.59
N ASP A 168 -2.84 26.76 -3.10
CA ASP A 168 -3.58 27.94 -2.70
C ASP A 168 -5.04 27.52 -2.54
N CYS A 169 -5.72 28.00 -1.51
CA CYS A 169 -7.15 27.79 -1.22
C CYS A 169 -8.06 28.43 -2.28
N THR A 170 -7.85 28.11 -3.56
CA THR A 170 -8.83 28.31 -4.61
C THR A 170 -9.06 26.95 -5.26
N ASP A 171 -10.03 26.22 -4.70
CA ASP A 171 -10.55 24.92 -5.15
C ASP A 171 -11.15 24.95 -6.59
N LEU A 172 -10.71 25.88 -7.44
CA LEU A 172 -11.38 26.29 -8.66
C LEU A 172 -10.66 25.85 -9.94
N GLN A 173 -9.46 25.24 -9.86
CA GLN A 173 -8.71 24.84 -11.05
C GLN A 173 -8.34 23.36 -11.05
N VAL A 174 -9.18 22.58 -11.72
CA VAL A 174 -8.86 21.21 -12.14
C VAL A 174 -8.09 21.27 -13.46
N ILE A 175 -6.81 20.94 -13.43
CA ILE A 175 -5.94 21.03 -14.62
C ILE A 175 -5.58 19.62 -15.10
N LYS A 176 -5.62 19.39 -16.42
CA LYS A 176 -5.11 18.13 -16.99
C LYS A 176 -3.60 18.05 -16.80
N LYS A 177 -3.11 16.97 -16.21
CA LYS A 177 -1.67 16.75 -15.96
C LYS A 177 -1.29 15.31 -16.28
N LYS A 178 -0.07 15.12 -16.80
CA LYS A 178 0.46 13.77 -17.01
C LYS A 178 0.87 13.15 -15.67
N TRP A 179 0.66 11.84 -15.53
CA TRP A 179 1.12 11.09 -14.37
C TRP A 179 2.64 11.22 -14.17
N PRO A 180 3.14 11.49 -12.94
CA PRO A 180 4.57 11.60 -12.67
C PRO A 180 5.33 10.32 -13.02
N ARG A 181 6.48 10.46 -13.72
CA ARG A 181 7.30 9.29 -14.11
C ARG A 181 7.72 8.50 -12.87
N GLY A 182 7.49 7.19 -12.89
CA GLY A 182 7.83 6.30 -11.78
C GLY A 182 6.97 6.49 -10.52
N ALA A 183 5.81 7.16 -10.63
CA ALA A 183 4.94 7.49 -9.50
C ALA A 183 5.68 8.24 -8.38
N HIS A 184 6.65 9.09 -8.76
CA HIS A 184 7.42 9.87 -7.80
C HIS A 184 6.50 10.74 -6.92
N GLY A 185 6.68 10.62 -5.61
CA GLY A 185 5.90 11.35 -4.63
C GLY A 185 4.52 10.76 -4.34
N ALA A 186 4.08 9.70 -5.03
CA ALA A 186 2.83 9.02 -4.71
C ALA A 186 2.91 8.43 -3.30
N TYR A 187 1.97 8.82 -2.45
CA TYR A 187 1.91 8.46 -1.04
C TYR A 187 0.75 7.51 -0.76
N MET A 188 -0.42 7.77 -1.34
CA MET A 188 -1.60 6.92 -1.23
C MET A 188 -2.20 6.68 -2.60
N LEU A 189 -2.61 5.44 -2.88
CA LEU A 189 -3.26 5.03 -4.12
C LEU A 189 -4.65 4.49 -3.80
N PHE A 190 -5.63 4.89 -4.58
CA PHE A 190 -6.99 4.39 -4.54
C PHE A 190 -7.24 3.55 -5.79
N LEU A 191 -7.65 2.31 -5.57
CA LEU A 191 -7.87 1.33 -6.62
C LEU A 191 -9.32 0.89 -6.63
N GLU A 192 -9.91 0.79 -7.81
CA GLU A 192 -11.27 0.31 -8.01
C GLU A 192 -11.25 -1.07 -8.67
N GLN A 193 -12.11 -1.97 -8.21
CA GLN A 193 -12.30 -3.27 -8.83
C GLN A 193 -12.84 -3.12 -10.26
N ILE A 194 -12.20 -3.79 -11.21
CA ILE A 194 -12.69 -3.91 -12.58
C ILE A 194 -13.78 -4.98 -12.59
N LYS A 195 -14.97 -4.62 -13.06
CA LYS A 195 -16.08 -5.56 -13.28
C LYS A 195 -15.82 -6.45 -14.49
#